data_AF-A0A4Y2TGF4-F1
#
_entry.id   AF-A0A4Y2TGF4-F1
#
_cell.length_a   1.000
_cell.length_b   1.000
_cell.length_c   1.000
_cell.angle_alpha   90.00
_cell.angle_beta   90.00
_cell.angle_gamma   90.00
#
_symmetry.space_group_name_H-M   'P 1'
#
loop_
_entity.id
_entity.type
_entity.pdbx_description
1 polymer ?
#
loop_
_entity_poly.entity_id
_entity_poly.type
_entity_poly.pdbx_seq_one_letter_code
_entity_poly.pdbx_strand_id
1 'polypeptide(L)'
;IRTVDKFIDCFYPEITDSAIFKDFIMYFDFTEWVFTYEKPEILEYLLYFARHYGREDLSEGFFPIDEIIHTCIFNRYFLNIGPILKYINVPRFSEDDYHLYFLQISSTRPNLTEERLRKAEKRMKRGRIHQMLQIIWMHIDCRYHHCTEDASEALRLIWNSVPDAYISFKEIKRAFRGIFRAEELKNIYDFYAEAVGEFSESVQPKSLQHLCRSVIRSTLRENQIWIPEGLRQTCLPKAIESFLNLEKVFCTSNEFAL
;
A
#
# COMPACT_ATOMS: atom_id res chain seq x y z
N ILE A 1 -7.61 -22.32 9.47
CA ILE A 1 -6.63 -21.53 10.25
C ILE A 1 -5.55 -22.39 10.95
N ARG A 2 -5.77 -23.07 12.10
CA ARG A 2 -4.70 -23.85 12.81
C ARG A 2 -3.99 -24.95 11.99
N THR A 3 -4.68 -25.56 11.04
CA THR A 3 -4.11 -26.60 10.15
C THR A 3 -3.24 -26.00 9.05
N VAL A 4 -3.57 -24.78 8.60
CA VAL A 4 -2.87 -24.07 7.53
C VAL A 4 -1.48 -23.64 8.00
N ASP A 5 -1.36 -23.11 9.22
CA ASP A 5 -0.06 -22.72 9.78
C ASP A 5 0.89 -23.91 9.90
N LYS A 6 0.40 -25.04 10.44
CA LYS A 6 1.21 -26.27 10.56
C LYS A 6 1.68 -26.76 9.19
N PHE A 7 0.86 -26.57 8.17
CA PHE A 7 1.22 -26.94 6.82
C PHE A 7 2.30 -26.00 6.26
N ILE A 8 2.16 -24.69 6.42
CA ILE A 8 3.17 -23.70 6.04
C ILE A 8 4.51 -24.01 6.74
N ASP A 9 4.49 -24.32 8.03
CA ASP A 9 5.69 -24.65 8.82
C ASP A 9 6.43 -25.89 8.29
N CYS A 10 5.77 -26.78 7.54
CA CYS A 10 6.42 -27.93 6.89
C CYS A 10 7.16 -27.59 5.59
N PHE A 11 6.83 -26.48 4.94
CA PHE A 11 7.36 -26.09 3.63
C PHE A 11 8.16 -24.79 3.65
N TYR A 12 8.11 -24.02 4.74
CA TYR A 12 8.91 -22.81 4.91
C TYR A 12 10.15 -23.09 5.79
N PRO A 13 11.36 -22.63 5.41
CA PRO A 13 11.67 -21.87 4.20
C PRO A 13 11.96 -22.73 2.96
N GLU A 14 12.03 -24.06 3.11
CA GLU A 14 12.42 -24.99 2.05
C GLU A 14 11.30 -25.96 1.69
N ILE A 15 10.98 -26.07 0.39
CA ILE A 15 9.98 -27.00 -0.11
C ILE A 15 10.55 -28.42 -0.09
N THR A 16 10.03 -29.24 0.81
CA THR A 16 10.42 -30.65 0.95
C THR A 16 9.67 -31.58 -0.03
N ASP A 17 8.46 -31.22 -0.44
CA ASP A 17 7.66 -31.90 -1.48
C ASP A 17 6.97 -30.88 -2.38
N SER A 18 7.45 -30.76 -3.62
CA SER A 18 6.95 -29.75 -4.58
C SER A 18 5.55 -30.05 -5.09
N ALA A 19 5.14 -31.32 -5.19
CA ALA A 19 3.82 -31.68 -5.68
C ALA A 19 2.74 -31.33 -4.64
N ILE A 20 2.96 -31.74 -3.39
CA ILE A 20 2.05 -31.44 -2.27
C ILE A 20 1.96 -29.92 -2.04
N PHE A 21 3.10 -29.22 -2.07
CA PHE A 21 3.12 -27.78 -1.87
C PHE A 21 2.42 -27.03 -3.01
N LYS A 22 2.59 -27.48 -4.26
CA LYS A 22 1.86 -26.91 -5.41
C LYS A 22 0.36 -27.04 -5.21
N ASP A 23 -0.13 -28.23 -4.86
CA ASP A 23 -1.56 -28.44 -4.62
C ASP A 23 -2.07 -27.51 -3.52
N PHE A 24 -1.37 -27.44 -2.38
CA PHE A 24 -1.71 -26.51 -1.31
C PHE A 24 -1.79 -25.05 -1.76
N ILE A 25 -0.75 -24.57 -2.45
CA ILE A 25 -0.65 -23.19 -2.91
C ILE A 25 -1.79 -22.86 -3.88
N MET A 26 -2.16 -23.77 -4.78
CA MET A 26 -3.22 -23.52 -5.76
C MET A 26 -4.60 -23.29 -5.10
N TYR A 27 -4.83 -23.85 -3.91
CA TYR A 27 -6.05 -23.68 -3.11
C TYR A 27 -5.88 -22.73 -1.92
N PHE A 28 -4.72 -22.08 -1.77
CA PHE A 28 -4.45 -21.22 -0.62
C PHE A 28 -5.24 -19.90 -0.72
N ASP A 29 -6.02 -19.63 0.33
CA ASP A 29 -6.77 -18.38 0.49
C ASP A 29 -5.87 -17.30 1.10
N PHE A 30 -5.23 -16.50 0.24
CA PHE A 30 -4.40 -15.37 0.67
C PHE A 30 -5.20 -14.32 1.41
N THR A 31 -6.46 -14.12 1.03
CA THR A 31 -7.32 -13.12 1.65
C THR A 31 -7.57 -13.51 3.10
N GLU A 32 -8.14 -14.70 3.36
CA GLU A 32 -8.38 -15.21 4.73
C GLU A 32 -7.10 -15.21 5.58
N TRP A 33 -5.97 -15.61 4.98
CA TRP A 33 -4.71 -15.67 5.71
C TRP A 33 -4.19 -14.28 6.09
N VAL A 34 -4.20 -13.31 5.16
CA VAL A 34 -3.77 -11.93 5.48
C VAL A 34 -4.74 -11.24 6.44
N PHE A 35 -6.01 -11.65 6.49
CA PHE A 35 -6.93 -11.20 7.54
C PHE A 35 -6.53 -11.65 8.96
N THR A 36 -5.67 -12.66 9.09
CA THR A 36 -5.35 -13.29 10.37
C THR A 36 -3.90 -13.09 10.82
N TYR A 37 -2.96 -12.89 9.87
CA TYR A 37 -1.53 -12.91 10.16
C TYR A 37 -0.75 -11.75 9.54
N GLU A 38 0.18 -11.21 10.34
CA GLU A 38 1.29 -10.39 9.86
C GLU A 38 2.58 -11.21 9.89
N LYS A 39 2.95 -11.77 8.74
CA LYS A 39 4.18 -12.56 8.55
C LYS A 39 4.74 -12.26 7.16
N PRO A 40 5.42 -11.12 6.97
CA PRO A 40 5.74 -10.60 5.65
C PRO A 40 6.64 -11.53 4.83
N GLU A 41 7.59 -12.22 5.45
CA GLU A 41 8.50 -13.15 4.77
C GLU A 41 7.76 -14.39 4.27
N ILE A 42 6.86 -14.93 5.08
CA ILE A 42 6.00 -16.06 4.69
C ILE A 42 5.03 -15.62 3.58
N LEU A 43 4.43 -14.44 3.71
CA LEU A 43 3.54 -13.91 2.68
C LEU A 43 4.26 -13.78 1.34
N GLU A 44 5.45 -13.19 1.33
CA GLU A 44 6.25 -13.04 0.11
C GLU A 44 6.59 -14.39 -0.51
N TYR A 45 6.96 -15.37 0.33
CA TYR A 45 7.25 -16.73 -0.08
C TYR A 45 6.05 -17.41 -0.74
N LEU A 46 4.87 -17.35 -0.11
CA LEU A 46 3.65 -17.97 -0.63
C LEU A 46 3.21 -17.30 -1.94
N LEU A 47 3.26 -15.96 -2.02
CA LEU A 47 2.93 -15.20 -3.23
C LEU A 47 3.87 -15.55 -4.41
N TYR A 48 5.16 -15.73 -4.12
CA TYR A 48 6.16 -16.11 -5.12
C TYR A 48 5.79 -17.42 -5.79
N PHE A 49 5.52 -18.46 -4.99
CA PHE A 49 5.17 -19.78 -5.52
C PHE A 49 3.79 -19.83 -6.14
N ALA A 50 2.79 -19.14 -5.58
CA ALA A 50 1.46 -19.07 -6.17
C ALA A 50 1.50 -18.52 -7.60
N ARG A 51 2.30 -17.47 -7.82
CA ARG A 51 2.51 -16.94 -9.16
C ARG A 51 3.29 -17.91 -10.05
N HIS A 52 4.37 -18.51 -9.54
CA HIS A 52 5.20 -19.45 -10.31
C HIS A 52 4.41 -20.71 -10.74
N TYR A 53 3.43 -21.13 -9.95
CA TYR A 53 2.52 -22.22 -10.29
C TYR A 53 1.33 -21.80 -11.15
N GLY A 54 1.20 -20.50 -11.47
CA GLY A 54 0.22 -19.99 -12.42
C GLY A 54 -1.16 -19.71 -11.82
N ARG A 55 -1.26 -19.33 -10.55
CA ARG A 55 -2.54 -18.86 -9.99
C ARG A 55 -3.03 -17.59 -10.71
N GLU A 56 -4.20 -17.70 -11.32
CA GLU A 56 -4.81 -16.63 -12.12
C GLU A 56 -5.38 -15.49 -11.26
N ASP A 57 -5.76 -15.74 -10.00
CA ASP A 57 -6.31 -14.72 -9.10
C ASP A 57 -5.25 -13.72 -8.61
N LEU A 58 -3.98 -13.99 -8.88
CA LEU A 58 -2.86 -13.04 -8.72
C LEU A 58 -2.54 -12.26 -10.00
N SER A 59 -3.28 -12.52 -11.09
CA SER A 59 -3.13 -11.81 -12.36
C SER A 59 -3.98 -10.53 -12.40
N GLU A 60 -3.64 -9.62 -13.31
CA GLU A 60 -4.30 -8.33 -13.42
C GLU A 60 -5.78 -8.49 -13.84
N GLY A 61 -6.69 -7.87 -13.08
CA GLY A 61 -8.11 -7.86 -13.41
C GLY A 61 -8.93 -8.95 -12.71
N PHE A 62 -8.27 -9.91 -12.05
CA PHE A 62 -8.91 -10.84 -11.12
C PHE A 62 -8.75 -10.34 -9.69
N PHE A 63 -9.84 -10.36 -8.92
CA PHE A 63 -9.80 -10.31 -7.45
C PHE A 63 -8.87 -11.44 -6.96
N PRO A 64 -7.99 -11.26 -5.94
CA PRO A 64 -8.26 -10.47 -4.73
C PRO A 64 -7.09 -9.63 -4.16
N ILE A 65 -5.88 -9.66 -4.74
CA ILE A 65 -4.68 -9.13 -4.04
C ILE A 65 -4.61 -7.60 -3.97
N ASP A 66 -5.17 -6.90 -4.96
CA ASP A 66 -5.15 -5.44 -5.04
C ASP A 66 -5.96 -4.78 -3.89
N GLU A 67 -6.89 -5.52 -3.27
CA GLU A 67 -7.74 -5.06 -2.16
C GLU A 67 -7.15 -5.37 -0.78
N ILE A 68 -6.18 -6.28 -0.71
CA ILE A 68 -5.60 -6.73 0.57
C ILE A 68 -4.87 -5.60 1.29
N ILE A 69 -4.37 -4.58 0.58
CA ILE A 69 -3.70 -3.42 1.19
C ILE A 69 -4.62 -2.72 2.20
N HIS A 70 -5.90 -2.54 1.87
CA HIS A 70 -6.83 -1.88 2.78
C HIS A 70 -7.13 -2.74 4.00
N THR A 71 -7.29 -4.04 3.81
CA THR A 71 -7.37 -5.03 4.90
C THR A 71 -6.15 -4.97 5.83
N CYS A 72 -4.94 -4.91 5.28
CA CYS A 72 -3.71 -4.75 6.07
C CYS A 72 -3.76 -3.47 6.91
N ILE A 73 -4.23 -2.35 6.33
CA ILE A 73 -4.35 -1.08 7.05
C ILE A 73 -5.34 -1.20 8.21
N PHE A 74 -6.52 -1.79 8.01
CA PHE A 74 -7.54 -1.91 9.06
C PHE A 74 -7.13 -2.88 10.18
N ASN A 75 -6.43 -3.96 9.84
CA ASN A 75 -5.93 -4.93 10.82
C ASN A 75 -4.57 -4.57 11.41
N ARG A 76 -3.99 -3.42 11.01
CA ARG A 76 -2.67 -2.95 11.44
C ARG A 76 -1.51 -3.88 11.04
N TYR A 77 -1.70 -4.69 10.00
CA TYR A 77 -0.68 -5.57 9.44
C TYR A 77 0.15 -4.84 8.38
N PHE A 78 0.77 -3.74 8.80
CA PHE A 78 1.49 -2.82 7.93
C PHE A 78 2.70 -3.47 7.25
N LEU A 79 3.36 -4.43 7.90
CA LEU A 79 4.56 -5.08 7.36
C LEU A 79 4.25 -5.93 6.13
N ASN A 80 3.03 -6.45 6.01
CA ASN A 80 2.58 -7.22 4.84
C ASN A 80 2.44 -6.35 3.56
N ILE A 81 2.32 -5.03 3.68
CA ILE A 81 2.10 -4.12 2.53
C ILE A 81 3.28 -4.14 1.56
N GLY A 82 4.52 -4.20 2.07
CA GLY A 82 5.73 -4.26 1.25
C GLY A 82 5.74 -5.48 0.31
N PRO A 83 5.63 -6.72 0.84
CA PRO A 83 5.46 -7.93 0.04
C PRO A 83 4.35 -7.81 -1.01
N ILE A 84 3.17 -7.34 -0.63
CA ILE A 84 2.02 -7.20 -1.56
C ILE A 84 2.35 -6.25 -2.72
N LEU A 85 2.98 -5.10 -2.43
CA LEU A 85 3.40 -4.13 -3.45
C LEU A 85 4.52 -4.63 -4.39
N LYS A 86 5.09 -5.82 -4.17
CA LYS A 86 5.92 -6.49 -5.18
C LYS A 86 5.09 -7.18 -6.27
N TYR A 87 3.83 -7.51 -5.96
CA TYR A 87 2.91 -8.23 -6.86
C TYR A 87 1.82 -7.32 -7.44
N ILE A 88 1.62 -6.13 -6.86
CA ILE A 88 0.67 -5.13 -7.36
C ILE A 88 1.38 -3.83 -7.72
N ASN A 89 0.86 -3.09 -8.71
CA ASN A 89 1.46 -1.82 -9.11
C ASN A 89 1.13 -0.73 -8.08
N VAL A 90 -0.16 -0.53 -7.81
CA VAL A 90 -0.73 0.51 -6.95
C VAL A 90 -1.97 -0.03 -6.24
N PRO A 91 -2.27 0.36 -4.98
CA PRO A 91 -3.53 0.02 -4.34
C PRO A 91 -4.71 0.57 -5.15
N ARG A 92 -5.74 -0.24 -5.37
CA ARG A 92 -6.94 0.18 -6.10
C ARG A 92 -7.89 0.94 -5.20
N PHE A 93 -8.63 1.87 -5.79
CA PHE A 93 -9.79 2.45 -5.13
C PHE A 93 -10.92 1.41 -5.08
N SER A 94 -11.50 1.24 -3.89
CA SER A 94 -12.72 0.46 -3.66
C SER A 94 -13.75 1.33 -2.94
N GLU A 95 -15.01 1.25 -3.38
CA GLU A 95 -16.12 1.94 -2.70
C GLU A 95 -16.36 1.33 -1.31
N ASP A 96 -16.13 0.03 -1.12
CA ASP A 96 -16.29 -0.63 0.18
C ASP A 96 -15.26 -0.10 1.20
N ASP A 97 -13.99 0.01 0.79
CA ASP A 97 -12.94 0.58 1.64
C ASP A 97 -13.18 2.06 1.93
N TYR A 98 -13.68 2.82 0.94
CA TYR A 98 -14.05 4.21 1.12
C TYR A 98 -15.13 4.36 2.21
N HIS A 99 -16.18 3.53 2.13
CA HIS A 99 -17.25 3.51 3.13
C HIS A 99 -16.74 3.06 4.49
N LEU A 100 -15.85 2.07 4.53
CA LEU A 100 -15.28 1.57 5.79
C LEU A 100 -14.43 2.64 6.49
N TYR A 101 -13.56 3.36 5.76
CA TYR A 101 -12.82 4.48 6.35
C TYR A 101 -13.75 5.57 6.87
N PHE A 102 -14.80 5.91 6.11
CA PHE A 102 -15.79 6.89 6.55
C PHE A 102 -16.48 6.45 7.85
N LEU A 103 -16.96 5.21 7.94
CA LEU A 103 -17.63 4.69 9.14
C LEU A 103 -16.70 4.71 10.36
N GLN A 104 -15.46 4.23 10.20
CA GLN A 104 -14.49 4.19 11.29
C GLN A 104 -14.12 5.59 11.79
N ILE A 105 -13.84 6.53 10.88
CA ILE A 105 -13.48 7.91 11.26
C ILE A 105 -14.70 8.63 11.85
N SER A 106 -15.88 8.49 11.27
CA SER A 106 -17.09 9.16 11.76
C SER A 106 -17.51 8.69 13.16
N SER A 107 -17.21 7.44 13.52
CA SER A 107 -17.42 6.92 14.88
C SER A 107 -16.64 7.70 15.95
N THR A 108 -15.44 8.17 15.62
CA THR A 108 -14.58 8.98 16.51
C THR A 108 -14.74 10.48 16.28
N ARG A 109 -15.27 10.89 15.12
CA ARG A 109 -15.47 12.28 14.71
C ARG A 109 -16.89 12.46 14.13
N PRO A 110 -17.91 12.61 14.98
CA PRO A 110 -19.32 12.68 14.54
C PRO A 110 -19.65 13.80 13.56
N ASN A 111 -18.80 14.83 13.49
CA ASN A 111 -18.94 15.93 12.52
C ASN A 111 -18.62 15.51 11.07
N LEU A 112 -17.95 14.37 10.87
CA LEU A 112 -17.76 13.76 9.55
C LEU A 112 -19.05 13.05 9.16
N THR A 113 -19.88 13.71 8.35
CA THR A 113 -21.15 13.17 7.85
C THR A 113 -21.10 12.92 6.35
N GLU A 114 -22.01 12.09 5.83
CA GLU A 114 -22.16 11.88 4.38
C GLU A 114 -22.38 13.21 3.64
N GLU A 115 -23.16 14.14 4.22
CA GLU A 115 -23.42 15.44 3.59
C GLU A 115 -22.12 16.23 3.41
N ARG A 116 -21.18 16.14 4.36
CA ARG A 116 -19.87 16.77 4.25
C ARG A 116 -19.02 16.12 3.16
N LEU A 117 -19.01 14.79 3.08
CA LEU A 117 -18.31 14.07 2.02
C LEU A 117 -18.88 14.40 0.64
N ARG A 118 -20.21 14.36 0.46
CA ARG A 118 -20.87 14.77 -0.79
C ARG A 118 -20.53 16.19 -1.20
N LYS A 119 -20.35 17.13 -0.25
CA LYS A 119 -19.88 18.49 -0.56
C LYS A 119 -18.43 18.52 -1.02
N ALA A 120 -17.56 17.66 -0.49
CA ALA A 120 -16.19 17.51 -0.97
C ALA A 120 -16.15 16.86 -2.37
N GLU A 121 -16.98 15.83 -2.62
CA GLU A 121 -17.09 15.12 -3.91
C GLU A 121 -17.49 16.04 -5.06
N LYS A 122 -18.27 17.10 -4.79
CA LYS A 122 -18.57 18.13 -5.80
C LYS A 122 -17.35 18.90 -6.32
N ARG A 123 -16.20 18.78 -5.65
CA ARG A 123 -14.99 19.58 -5.92
C ARG A 123 -13.76 18.73 -6.23
N MET A 124 -13.78 17.44 -5.89
CA MET A 124 -12.68 16.52 -6.14
C MET A 124 -13.21 15.10 -6.32
N LYS A 125 -12.47 14.26 -7.05
CA LYS A 125 -12.85 12.86 -7.29
C LYS A 125 -12.93 12.08 -5.97
N ARG A 126 -13.86 11.12 -5.86
CA ARG A 126 -13.96 10.23 -4.69
C ARG A 126 -12.66 9.53 -4.35
N GLY A 127 -11.94 8.99 -5.33
CA GLY A 127 -10.63 8.37 -5.10
C GLY A 127 -9.61 9.30 -4.43
N ARG A 128 -9.70 10.61 -4.65
CA ARG A 128 -8.85 11.59 -3.97
C ARG A 128 -9.26 11.79 -2.50
N ILE A 129 -10.56 11.74 -2.21
CA ILE A 129 -11.09 11.77 -0.85
C ILE A 129 -10.76 10.47 -0.11
N HIS A 130 -10.84 9.33 -0.79
CA HIS A 130 -10.42 8.01 -0.29
C HIS A 130 -8.99 8.04 0.22
N GLN A 131 -8.05 8.55 -0.59
CA GLN A 131 -6.65 8.72 -0.21
C GLN A 131 -6.50 9.60 1.05
N MET A 132 -7.28 10.68 1.18
CA MET A 132 -7.27 11.50 2.39
C MET A 132 -7.84 10.76 3.60
N LEU A 133 -8.92 10.01 3.43
CA LEU A 133 -9.52 9.20 4.49
C LEU A 133 -8.56 8.09 4.95
N GLN A 134 -7.85 7.43 4.04
CA GLN A 134 -6.80 6.47 4.36
C GLN A 134 -5.71 7.08 5.24
N ILE A 135 -5.19 8.26 4.86
CA ILE A 135 -4.18 8.99 5.67
C ILE A 135 -4.73 9.32 7.06
N ILE A 136 -5.95 9.88 7.12
CA ILE A 136 -6.59 10.26 8.37
C ILE A 136 -6.78 9.04 9.28
N TRP A 137 -7.27 7.93 8.73
CA TRP A 137 -7.48 6.69 9.48
C TRP A 137 -6.17 6.14 10.00
N MET A 138 -5.15 5.98 9.14
CA MET A 138 -3.83 5.50 9.54
C MET A 138 -3.24 6.35 10.66
N HIS A 139 -3.36 7.68 10.59
CA HIS A 139 -2.91 8.58 11.64
C HIS A 139 -3.64 8.39 12.98
N ILE A 140 -4.97 8.28 12.95
CA ILE A 140 -5.79 8.11 14.15
C ILE A 140 -5.50 6.76 14.80
N ASP A 141 -5.54 5.70 14.00
CA ASP A 141 -5.41 4.32 14.45
C ASP A 141 -4.00 4.02 14.97
N CYS A 142 -2.95 4.44 14.26
CA CYS A 142 -1.57 4.18 14.67
C CYS A 142 -1.20 4.90 15.97
N ARG A 143 -1.77 6.09 16.23
CA ARG A 143 -1.58 6.82 17.48
C ARG A 143 -2.25 6.13 18.66
N TYR A 144 -3.42 5.55 18.43
CA TYR A 144 -4.15 4.81 19.45
C TYR A 144 -3.45 3.48 19.79
N HIS A 145 -2.84 2.83 18.80
CA HIS A 145 -2.20 1.52 18.95
C HIS A 145 -0.66 1.54 19.05
N HIS A 146 -0.04 2.72 19.06
CA HIS A 146 1.41 2.91 19.17
C HIS A 146 2.25 2.23 18.07
N CYS A 147 1.74 2.15 16.84
CA CYS A 147 2.41 1.56 15.67
C CYS A 147 2.74 2.61 14.58
N THR A 148 3.11 3.83 15.00
CA THR A 148 3.34 4.97 14.10
C THR A 148 4.46 4.72 13.09
N GLU A 149 5.53 4.02 13.47
CA GLU A 149 6.68 3.76 12.57
C GLU A 149 6.27 2.83 11.42
N ASP A 150 5.63 1.69 11.73
CA ASP A 150 5.17 0.74 10.72
C ASP A 150 4.10 1.36 9.81
N ALA A 151 3.17 2.13 10.38
CA ALA A 151 2.16 2.86 9.61
C ALA A 151 2.80 3.92 8.69
N SER A 152 3.82 4.64 9.16
CA SER A 152 4.57 5.62 8.37
C SER A 152 5.30 4.94 7.20
N GLU A 153 5.95 3.80 7.45
CA GLU A 153 6.62 3.02 6.40
C GLU A 153 5.64 2.47 5.37
N ALA A 154 4.49 1.94 5.81
CA ALA A 154 3.42 1.51 4.92
C ALA A 154 2.90 2.67 4.05
N LEU A 155 2.72 3.85 4.64
CA LEU A 155 2.28 5.05 3.93
C LEU A 155 3.33 5.48 2.89
N ARG A 156 4.61 5.47 3.24
CA ARG A 156 5.72 5.71 2.32
C ARG A 156 5.67 4.76 1.12
N LEU A 157 5.53 3.46 1.36
CA LEU A 157 5.47 2.43 0.32
C LEU A 157 4.27 2.64 -0.61
N ILE A 158 3.08 2.82 -0.04
CA ILE A 158 1.85 3.09 -0.81
C ILE A 158 2.02 4.32 -1.69
N TRP A 159 2.44 5.46 -1.12
CA TRP A 159 2.54 6.71 -1.86
C TRP A 159 3.73 6.78 -2.82
N ASN A 160 4.73 5.91 -2.67
CA ASN A 160 5.78 5.70 -3.66
C ASN A 160 5.32 4.87 -4.86
N SER A 161 4.25 4.09 -4.71
CA SER A 161 3.62 3.32 -5.79
C SER A 161 2.60 4.13 -6.60
N VAL A 162 1.87 5.05 -5.94
CA VAL A 162 0.79 5.86 -6.52
C VAL A 162 1.34 6.95 -7.46
N PRO A 163 0.87 7.06 -8.72
CA PRO A 163 1.32 8.10 -9.66
C PRO A 163 0.67 9.47 -9.41
N ASP A 164 -0.40 9.53 -8.62
CA ASP A 164 -1.13 10.77 -8.34
C ASP A 164 -0.26 11.80 -7.62
N ALA A 165 -0.58 13.08 -7.85
CA ALA A 165 0.03 14.20 -7.14
C ALA A 165 -0.03 14.03 -5.61
N TYR A 166 0.98 14.52 -4.89
CA TYR A 166 0.94 14.53 -3.42
C TYR A 166 -0.27 15.30 -2.91
N ILE A 167 -0.83 14.87 -1.78
CA ILE A 167 -1.92 15.59 -1.13
C ILE A 167 -1.35 16.81 -0.43
N SER A 168 -1.84 17.99 -0.78
CA SER A 168 -1.42 19.23 -0.13
C SER A 168 -2.17 19.47 1.18
N PHE A 169 -1.55 20.24 2.08
CA PHE A 169 -2.24 20.67 3.31
C PHE A 169 -3.51 21.48 3.00
N LYS A 170 -3.49 22.30 1.94
CA LYS A 170 -4.67 23.08 1.51
C LYS A 170 -5.82 22.15 1.09
N GLU A 171 -5.54 21.04 0.42
CA GLU A 171 -6.57 20.06 0.04
C GLU A 171 -7.23 19.43 1.28
N ILE A 172 -6.42 18.86 2.20
CA ILE A 172 -6.93 18.23 3.44
C ILE A 172 -7.71 19.25 4.26
N LYS A 173 -7.12 20.44 4.48
CA LYS A 173 -7.77 21.50 5.23
C LYS A 173 -9.08 21.90 4.59
N ARG A 174 -9.16 22.05 3.27
CA ARG A 174 -10.39 22.44 2.58
C ARG A 174 -11.48 21.37 2.67
N ALA A 175 -11.12 20.09 2.56
CA ALA A 175 -12.07 18.98 2.63
C ALA A 175 -12.60 18.77 4.05
N PHE A 176 -11.73 18.91 5.06
CA PHE A 176 -12.02 18.48 6.42
C PHE A 176 -12.11 19.63 7.46
N ARG A 177 -12.15 20.90 7.01
CA ARG A 177 -12.34 22.06 7.89
C ARG A 177 -13.66 21.97 8.66
N GLY A 178 -13.58 22.13 9.98
CA GLY A 178 -14.74 22.10 10.86
C GLY A 178 -15.20 20.68 11.22
N ILE A 179 -14.57 19.66 10.66
CA ILE A 179 -14.65 18.28 11.15
C ILE A 179 -13.57 18.07 12.20
N PHE A 180 -12.34 18.49 11.89
CA PHE A 180 -11.18 18.44 12.77
C PHE A 180 -10.72 19.85 13.17
N ARG A 181 -10.00 19.93 14.29
CA ARG A 181 -9.33 21.18 14.70
C ARG A 181 -8.16 21.47 13.75
N ALA A 182 -7.77 22.75 13.63
CA ALA A 182 -6.70 23.15 12.71
C ALA A 182 -5.35 22.50 13.04
N GLU A 183 -5.02 22.39 14.32
CA GLU A 183 -3.81 21.71 14.81
C GLU A 183 -3.83 20.20 14.50
N GLU A 184 -4.99 19.57 14.66
CA GLU A 184 -5.17 18.15 14.35
C GLU A 184 -4.99 17.87 12.85
N LEU A 185 -5.58 18.71 11.99
CA LEU A 185 -5.35 18.63 10.54
C LEU A 185 -3.88 18.81 10.17
N LYS A 186 -3.17 19.69 10.89
CA LYS A 186 -1.74 19.92 10.69
C LYS A 186 -0.94 18.67 11.09
N ASN A 187 -1.23 18.07 12.25
CA ASN A 187 -0.61 16.82 12.70
C ASN A 187 -0.86 15.64 11.74
N ILE A 188 -2.07 15.51 11.20
CA ILE A 188 -2.40 14.49 10.20
C ILE A 188 -1.57 14.71 8.93
N TYR A 189 -1.50 15.95 8.46
CA TYR A 189 -0.72 16.29 7.27
C TYR A 189 0.78 16.10 7.49
N ASP A 190 1.31 16.49 8.65
CA ASP A 190 2.73 16.36 8.96
C ASP A 190 3.14 14.88 9.03
N PHE A 191 2.31 14.02 9.64
CA PHE A 191 2.50 12.56 9.60
C PHE A 191 2.61 12.04 8.16
N TYR A 192 1.71 12.48 7.27
CA TYR A 192 1.76 12.11 5.86
C TYR A 192 3.01 12.63 5.15
N ALA A 193 3.28 13.93 5.29
CA ALA A 193 4.35 14.63 4.60
C ALA A 193 5.73 14.10 5.02
N GLU A 194 5.92 13.78 6.30
CA GLU A 194 7.11 13.12 6.83
C GLU A 194 7.28 11.72 6.24
N ALA A 195 6.23 10.90 6.22
CA ALA A 195 6.28 9.55 5.66
C ALA A 195 6.69 9.54 4.19
N VAL A 196 6.16 10.47 3.39
CA VAL A 196 6.42 10.53 1.95
C VAL A 196 7.64 11.39 1.57
N GLY A 197 8.23 12.09 2.54
CA GLY A 197 9.39 12.97 2.36
C GLY A 197 9.10 14.26 1.58
N GLU A 198 7.84 14.68 1.48
CA GLU A 198 7.41 15.81 0.62
C GLU A 198 6.47 16.75 1.35
N PHE A 199 6.81 18.04 1.34
CA PHE A 199 6.04 19.09 1.97
C PHE A 199 5.62 20.12 0.93
N SER A 200 4.32 20.20 0.65
CA SER A 200 3.80 21.26 -0.21
C SER A 200 2.50 21.86 0.30
N GLU A 201 2.46 23.20 0.29
CA GLU A 201 1.22 23.93 0.54
C GLU A 201 0.22 23.81 -0.60
N SER A 202 0.65 23.40 -1.80
CA SER A 202 -0.18 23.36 -3.01
C SER A 202 -0.06 22.00 -3.68
N VAL A 203 -1.03 21.65 -4.53
CA VAL A 203 -0.97 20.40 -5.28
C VAL A 203 0.18 20.49 -6.26
N GLN A 204 1.15 19.59 -6.12
CA GLN A 204 2.28 19.48 -7.03
C GLN A 204 2.28 18.10 -7.67
N PRO A 205 2.54 18.01 -8.99
CA PRO A 205 2.71 16.72 -9.64
C PRO A 205 3.91 15.98 -9.04
N LYS A 206 3.90 14.66 -9.16
CA LYS A 206 5.07 13.83 -8.86
C LYS A 206 6.23 14.20 -9.77
N SER A 207 7.46 13.98 -9.31
CA SER A 207 8.65 14.15 -10.15
C SER A 207 8.58 13.23 -11.37
N LEU A 208 9.26 13.60 -12.47
CA LEU A 208 9.34 12.75 -13.65
C LEU A 208 9.88 11.36 -13.30
N GLN A 209 10.87 11.28 -12.41
CA GLN A 209 11.44 10.02 -11.94
C GLN A 209 10.38 9.12 -11.29
N HIS A 210 9.51 9.70 -10.44
CA HIS A 210 8.41 8.98 -9.81
C HIS A 210 7.37 8.51 -10.83
N LEU A 211 7.01 9.35 -11.79
CA LEU A 211 6.10 8.96 -12.87
C LEU A 211 6.68 7.81 -13.70
N CYS A 212 7.97 7.85 -14.04
CA CYS A 212 8.67 6.75 -14.69
C CYS A 212 8.62 5.47 -13.84
N ARG A 213 8.75 5.57 -12.52
CA ARG A 213 8.61 4.42 -11.60
C ARG A 213 7.27 3.72 -11.81
N SER A 214 6.17 4.48 -11.74
CA SER A 214 4.82 3.94 -11.88
C SER A 214 4.58 3.34 -13.25
N VAL A 215 5.10 3.96 -14.32
CA VAL A 215 4.99 3.41 -15.69
C VAL A 215 5.73 2.08 -15.82
N ILE A 216 7.01 2.03 -15.42
CA ILE A 216 7.82 0.80 -15.51
C ILE A 216 7.18 -0.33 -14.71
N ARG A 217 6.74 -0.06 -13.47
CA ARG A 217 6.06 -1.05 -12.63
C ARG A 217 4.74 -1.53 -13.24
N SER A 218 3.95 -0.62 -13.84
CA SER A 218 2.72 -0.96 -14.55
C SER A 218 3.02 -1.89 -15.72
N THR A 219 4.00 -1.54 -16.56
CA THR A 219 4.37 -2.33 -17.73
C THR A 219 4.85 -3.72 -17.34
N LEU A 220 5.68 -3.87 -16.29
CA LEU A 220 6.09 -5.18 -15.80
C LEU A 220 4.88 -6.02 -15.38
N ARG A 221 3.96 -5.42 -14.62
CA ARG A 221 2.74 -6.10 -14.16
C ARG A 221 1.81 -6.49 -15.30
N GLU A 222 1.56 -5.61 -16.26
CA GLU A 222 0.73 -5.85 -17.45
C GLU A 222 1.28 -7.02 -18.27
N ASN A 223 2.61 -7.14 -18.37
CA ASN A 223 3.28 -8.26 -19.03
C ASN A 223 3.36 -9.53 -18.17
N GLN A 224 2.67 -9.56 -17.03
CA GLN A 224 2.68 -10.66 -16.07
C GLN A 224 4.07 -11.00 -15.51
N ILE A 225 4.99 -10.03 -15.49
CA ILE A 225 6.33 -10.17 -14.92
C ILE A 225 6.31 -9.68 -13.47
N TRP A 226 6.84 -10.48 -12.55
CA TRP A 226 6.98 -10.08 -11.15
C TRP A 226 7.96 -8.90 -11.06
N ILE A 227 7.60 -7.82 -10.35
CA ILE A 227 8.36 -6.57 -10.41
C ILE A 227 9.84 -6.78 -10.01
N PRO A 228 10.18 -7.36 -8.84
CA PRO A 228 11.57 -7.61 -8.47
C PRO A 228 12.32 -8.47 -9.50
N GLU A 229 11.70 -9.51 -10.05
CA GLU A 229 12.34 -10.42 -11.01
C GLU A 229 12.54 -9.75 -12.38
N GLY A 230 11.52 -9.06 -12.89
CA GLY A 230 11.61 -8.30 -14.12
C GLY A 230 12.71 -7.24 -14.04
N LEU A 231 12.81 -6.55 -12.91
CA LEU A 231 13.85 -5.56 -12.68
C LEU A 231 15.25 -6.19 -12.68
N ARG A 232 15.45 -7.35 -12.03
CA ARG A 232 16.72 -8.09 -12.08
C ARG A 232 17.14 -8.43 -13.51
N GLN A 233 16.18 -8.70 -14.39
CA GLN A 233 16.42 -9.02 -15.80
C GLN A 233 16.74 -7.79 -16.66
N THR A 234 16.38 -6.58 -16.23
CA THR A 234 16.65 -5.34 -16.99
C THR A 234 18.11 -4.87 -16.95
N CYS A 235 18.98 -5.50 -16.15
CA CYS A 235 20.38 -5.08 -15.95
C CYS A 235 20.55 -3.61 -15.54
N LEU A 236 19.55 -3.03 -14.86
CA LEU A 236 19.61 -1.66 -14.36
C LEU A 236 20.62 -1.53 -13.21
N PRO A 237 21.22 -0.34 -12.99
CA PRO A 237 22.01 -0.08 -11.80
C PRO A 237 21.20 -0.35 -10.52
N LYS A 238 21.85 -0.91 -9.48
CA LYS A 238 21.21 -1.29 -8.21
C LYS A 238 20.39 -0.16 -7.58
N ALA A 239 20.87 1.09 -7.66
CA ALA A 239 20.15 2.24 -7.13
C ALA A 239 18.79 2.46 -7.84
N ILE A 240 18.72 2.21 -9.15
CA ILE A 240 17.48 2.29 -9.94
C ILE A 240 16.59 1.09 -9.62
N GLU A 241 17.16 -0.11 -9.49
CA GLU A 241 16.43 -1.31 -9.08
C GLU A 241 15.75 -1.12 -7.71
N SER A 242 16.49 -0.69 -6.69
CA SER A 242 15.95 -0.38 -5.36
C SER A 242 14.87 0.70 -5.42
N PHE A 243 15.08 1.75 -6.22
CA PHE A 243 14.08 2.79 -6.43
C PHE A 243 12.77 2.25 -7.05
N LEU A 244 12.86 1.34 -8.01
CA LEU A 244 11.71 0.70 -8.67
C LEU A 244 11.03 -0.35 -7.75
N ASN A 245 11.79 -0.98 -6.85
CA ASN A 245 11.31 -1.88 -5.80
C ASN A 245 10.72 -1.17 -4.56
N LEU A 246 10.66 0.17 -4.58
CA LEU A 246 10.17 1.00 -3.46
C LEU A 246 11.03 0.92 -2.19
N GLU A 247 12.26 0.41 -2.30
CA GLU A 247 13.20 0.29 -1.20
C GLU A 247 13.71 1.67 -0.77
N LYS A 248 14.17 1.77 0.48
CA LYS A 248 14.92 2.95 0.92
C LYS A 248 16.26 2.94 0.19
N VAL A 249 16.42 3.89 -0.73
CA VAL A 249 17.73 4.14 -1.32
C VAL A 249 18.58 4.75 -0.20
N PHE A 250 19.47 3.95 0.38
CA PHE A 250 20.55 4.50 1.18
C PHE A 250 21.47 5.22 0.20
N CYS A 251 21.24 6.52 0.03
CA CYS A 251 22.25 7.37 -0.59
C CYS A 251 23.47 7.33 0.32
N THR A 252 24.43 6.45 0.04
CA THR A 252 25.80 6.71 0.42
C THR A 252 26.16 8.04 -0.21
N SER A 253 26.38 9.04 0.64
CA SER A 253 26.63 10.42 0.29
C SER A 253 27.58 10.54 -0.91
N ASN A 254 27.19 11.35 -1.89
CA ASN A 254 27.97 11.85 -3.03
C ASN A 254 28.43 10.82 -4.07
N GLU A 255 27.62 10.63 -5.12
CA GLU A 255 28.18 10.30 -6.46
C GLU A 255 27.37 10.86 -7.65
N PHE A 256 26.38 11.73 -7.43
CA PHE A 256 25.72 12.47 -8.51
C PHE A 256 25.88 13.98 -8.32
N ALA A 257 27.13 14.43 -8.45
CA ALA A 257 27.43 15.76 -8.95
C ALA A 257 27.90 15.59 -10.41
N LEU A 258 26.99 15.88 -11.35
CA LEU A 258 27.35 16.23 -12.72
C LEU A 258 27.27 17.75 -12.84
#